data_AF-A0A522DNR1-F1
#
_entry.id   AF-A0A522DNR1-F1
#
_cell.length_a   1.000
_cell.length_b   1.000
_cell.length_c   1.000
_cell.angle_alpha   90.00
_cell.angle_beta   90.00
_cell.angle_gamma   90.00
#
_symmetry.space_group_name_H-M   'P 1'
#
loop_
_entity.id
_entity.type
_entity.pdbx_description
1 polymer ?
#
loop_
_entity_poly.entity_id
_entity_poly.type
_entity_poly.pdbx_seq_one_letter_code
_entity_poly.pdbx_strand_id
1 'polypeptide(L)'
;MSDLELRRGGALDRRTAKSVARMERAARIEVERARQAASVEAAKVEAVGYVGTVALIETAHLGVVEAALVQRAPHNAGRLQFVADRYTEAIAHRAVELGRTLS
;
A
#
# COMPACT_ATOMS: atom_id res chain seq x y z
N MET A 1 -29.69 33.94 -45.08
CA MET A 1 -28.71 33.06 -44.41
C MET A 1 -28.34 31.98 -45.39
N SER A 2 -27.07 31.92 -45.82
CA SER A 2 -26.68 31.07 -46.96
C SER A 2 -26.37 29.63 -46.51
N ASP A 3 -26.67 28.64 -47.34
CA ASP A 3 -26.42 27.20 -47.12
C ASP A 3 -24.96 26.86 -46.76
N LEU A 4 -24.02 27.74 -47.14
CA LEU A 4 -22.61 27.65 -46.79
C LEU A 4 -22.36 27.88 -45.29
N GLU A 5 -23.12 28.75 -44.63
CA GLU A 5 -23.00 29.02 -43.20
C GLU A 5 -23.54 27.85 -42.36
N LEU A 6 -24.64 27.23 -42.78
CA LEU A 6 -25.21 26.02 -42.18
C LEU A 6 -24.26 24.82 -42.27
N ARG A 7 -23.60 24.62 -43.41
CA ARG A 7 -22.59 23.56 -43.58
C ARG A 7 -21.31 23.82 -42.76
N ARG A 8 -20.88 25.08 -42.62
CA ARG A 8 -19.69 25.45 -41.82
C ARG A 8 -19.95 25.25 -40.32
N GLY A 9 -21.13 25.62 -39.84
CA GLY A 9 -21.56 25.39 -38.45
C GLY A 9 -21.58 23.91 -38.08
N GLY A 10 -22.20 23.06 -38.92
CA GLY A 10 -22.24 21.61 -38.67
C GLY A 10 -20.89 20.90 -38.75
N ALA A 11 -19.94 21.41 -39.55
CA ALA A 11 -18.57 20.88 -39.61
C ALA A 11 -17.73 21.25 -38.38
N LEU A 12 -17.91 22.46 -37.85
CA LEU A 12 -17.32 22.90 -36.58
C LEU A 12 -17.85 22.07 -35.41
N ASP A 13 -19.17 21.86 -35.32
CA ASP A 13 -19.78 21.04 -34.27
C ASP A 13 -19.30 19.59 -34.28
N ARG A 14 -19.16 18.97 -35.47
CA ARG A 14 -18.59 17.61 -35.56
C ARG A 14 -17.12 17.55 -35.13
N ARG A 15 -16.34 18.61 -35.39
CA ARG A 15 -14.94 18.67 -34.95
C ARG A 15 -14.86 18.81 -33.43
N THR A 16 -15.70 19.66 -32.85
CA THR A 16 -15.81 19.85 -31.41
C THR A 16 -16.27 18.57 -30.72
N ALA A 17 -17.33 17.92 -31.22
CA ALA A 17 -17.81 16.65 -30.71
C ALA A 17 -16.75 15.53 -30.77
N LYS A 18 -15.97 15.46 -31.87
CA LYS A 18 -14.84 14.52 -31.97
C LYS A 18 -13.71 14.85 -30.98
N SER A 19 -13.44 16.13 -30.74
CA SER A 19 -12.45 16.57 -29.76
C SER A 19 -12.87 16.20 -28.34
N VAL A 20 -14.12 16.48 -27.98
CA VAL A 20 -14.70 16.14 -26.67
C VAL A 20 -14.68 14.62 -26.46
N ALA A 21 -15.12 13.83 -27.45
CA ALA A 21 -15.07 12.37 -27.35
C ALA A 21 -13.65 11.81 -27.18
N ARG A 22 -12.64 12.45 -27.78
CA ARG A 22 -11.22 12.09 -27.57
C ARG A 22 -10.75 12.45 -26.17
N MET A 23 -11.12 13.61 -25.67
CA MET A 23 -10.80 14.05 -24.30
C MET A 23 -11.45 13.14 -23.26
N GLU A 24 -12.73 12.76 -23.45
CA GLU A 24 -13.40 11.81 -22.57
C GLU A 24 -12.72 10.44 -22.57
N ARG A 25 -12.31 9.95 -23.74
CA ARG A 25 -11.59 8.68 -23.83
C ARG A 25 -10.23 8.75 -23.14
N ALA A 26 -9.49 9.85 -23.33
CA ALA A 26 -8.21 10.06 -22.64
C ALA A 26 -8.41 10.16 -21.12
N ALA A 27 -9.40 10.92 -20.66
CA ALA A 27 -9.75 11.05 -19.25
C ALA A 27 -10.13 9.69 -18.63
N ARG A 28 -10.91 8.86 -19.33
CA ARG A 28 -11.22 7.49 -18.87
C ARG A 28 -9.96 6.64 -18.71
N ILE A 29 -9.03 6.70 -19.66
CA ILE A 29 -7.76 5.96 -19.58
C ILE A 29 -6.94 6.42 -18.38
N GLU A 30 -6.83 7.73 -18.15
CA GLU A 30 -6.10 8.28 -17.02
C GLU A 30 -6.77 7.94 -15.67
N VAL A 31 -8.10 7.96 -15.60
CA VAL A 31 -8.85 7.52 -14.41
C VAL A 31 -8.58 6.04 -14.11
N GLU A 32 -8.60 5.18 -15.14
CA GLU A 32 -8.31 3.75 -14.94
C GLU A 32 -6.85 3.51 -14.52
N ARG A 33 -5.89 4.26 -15.08
CA ARG A 33 -4.49 4.22 -14.63
C ARG A 33 -4.35 4.64 -13.17
N ALA A 34 -5.02 5.72 -12.77
CA ALA A 34 -5.01 6.19 -11.39
C ALA A 34 -5.65 5.17 -10.43
N ARG A 35 -6.76 4.53 -10.83
CA ARG A 35 -7.40 3.46 -10.05
C ARG A 35 -6.50 2.24 -9.88
N GLN A 36 -5.82 1.81 -10.95
CA GLN A 36 -4.86 0.70 -10.87
C GLN A 36 -3.70 1.03 -9.93
N ALA A 37 -3.12 2.23 -10.05
CA ALA A 37 -2.05 2.67 -9.15
C ALA A 37 -2.52 2.71 -7.68
N ALA A 38 -3.72 3.25 -7.43
CA ALA A 38 -4.30 3.28 -6.09
C ALA A 38 -4.57 1.87 -5.52
N SER A 39 -5.02 0.93 -6.35
CA SER A 39 -5.25 -0.46 -5.94
C SER A 39 -3.96 -1.16 -5.56
N VAL A 40 -2.88 -0.94 -6.31
CA VAL A 40 -1.56 -1.51 -5.98
C VAL A 40 -1.07 -0.94 -4.66
N GLU A 41 -1.21 0.38 -4.47
CA GLU A 41 -0.77 1.04 -3.24
C GLU A 41 -1.56 0.58 -2.01
N ALA A 42 -2.88 0.43 -2.14
CA ALA A 42 -3.72 -0.15 -1.09
C ALA A 42 -3.28 -1.57 -0.71
N ALA A 43 -3.01 -2.42 -1.70
CA ALA A 43 -2.56 -3.80 -1.46
C ALA A 43 -1.20 -3.86 -0.75
N LYS A 44 -0.27 -2.94 -1.07
CA LYS A 44 1.01 -2.84 -0.35
C LYS A 44 0.81 -2.46 1.12
N VAL A 45 -0.03 -1.47 1.39
CA VAL A 45 -0.34 -1.04 2.77
C VAL A 45 -0.98 -2.18 3.57
N GLU A 46 -1.92 -2.91 2.96
CA GLU A 46 -2.54 -4.08 3.57
C GLU A 46 -1.51 -5.17 3.89
N ALA A 47 -0.57 -5.45 2.97
CA ALA A 47 0.50 -6.41 3.19
C ALA A 47 1.40 -6.02 4.36
N VAL A 48 1.78 -4.74 4.48
CA VAL A 48 2.55 -4.23 5.64
C VAL A 48 1.75 -4.42 6.93
N GLY A 49 0.46 -4.07 6.92
CA GLY A 49 -0.41 -4.22 8.09
C GLY A 49 -0.55 -5.67 8.54
N TYR A 50 -0.70 -6.60 7.59
CA TYR A 50 -0.77 -8.03 7.87
C TYR A 50 0.54 -8.56 8.48
N VAL A 51 1.68 -8.30 7.84
CA VAL A 51 2.99 -8.74 8.33
C VAL A 51 3.28 -8.14 9.72
N GLY A 52 2.98 -6.86 9.92
CA GLY A 52 3.12 -6.19 11.21
C GLY A 52 2.27 -6.84 12.31
N THR A 53 1.04 -7.23 11.98
CA THR A 53 0.14 -7.90 12.92
C THR A 53 0.65 -9.28 13.32
N VAL A 54 1.06 -10.10 12.34
CA VAL A 54 1.65 -11.43 12.60
C VAL A 54 2.91 -11.30 13.46
N ALA A 55 3.79 -10.37 13.11
CA ALA A 55 5.01 -10.10 13.85
C ALA A 55 4.76 -9.72 15.33
N LEU A 56 3.75 -8.88 15.59
CA LEU A 56 3.37 -8.51 16.95
C LEU A 56 2.82 -9.71 17.75
N ILE A 57 2.02 -10.56 17.12
CA ILE A 57 1.49 -11.78 17.75
C ILE A 57 2.63 -12.73 18.10
N GLU A 58 3.58 -12.96 17.18
CA GLU A 58 4.74 -13.82 17.43
C GLU A 58 5.64 -13.26 18.53
N THR A 59 5.86 -11.95 18.55
CA THR A 59 6.64 -11.28 19.60
C THR A 59 5.96 -11.42 20.97
N ALA A 60 4.64 -11.28 21.03
CA ALA A 60 3.88 -11.49 22.27
C ALA A 60 4.00 -12.95 22.76
N HIS A 61 3.93 -13.92 21.85
CA HIS A 61 4.13 -15.33 22.18
C HIS A 61 5.54 -15.58 22.74
N LEU A 62 6.57 -14.98 22.13
CA LEU A 62 7.94 -15.09 22.61
C LEU A 62 8.08 -14.59 24.05
N GLY A 63 7.44 -13.47 24.39
CA GLY A 63 7.43 -12.94 25.76
C GLY A 63 6.75 -13.88 26.77
N VAL A 64 5.68 -14.57 26.38
CA VAL A 64 5.04 -15.60 27.23
C VAL A 64 5.98 -16.77 27.49
N VAL A 65 6.67 -17.25 26.45
CA VAL A 65 7.66 -18.33 26.57
C VAL A 65 8.83 -17.91 27.45
N GLU A 66 9.31 -16.68 27.27
CA GLU A 66 10.38 -16.10 28.07
C GLU A 66 10.00 -16.04 29.55
N ALA A 67 8.82 -15.51 29.86
CA ALA A 67 8.31 -15.46 31.23
C ALA A 67 8.25 -16.85 31.86
N ALA A 68 7.76 -17.86 31.13
CA ALA A 68 7.74 -19.25 31.60
C ALA A 68 9.15 -19.82 31.84
N LEU A 69 10.13 -19.48 30.99
CA LEU A 69 11.52 -19.91 31.15
C LEU A 69 12.20 -19.22 32.34
N VAL A 70 11.93 -17.93 32.57
CA VAL A 70 12.44 -17.19 33.72
C VAL A 70 11.96 -17.81 35.03
N GLN A 71 10.69 -18.24 35.10
CA GLN A 71 10.18 -18.95 36.29
C GLN A 71 10.93 -20.27 36.57
N ARG A 72 11.41 -20.96 35.53
CA ARG A 72 12.13 -22.23 35.66
C ARG A 72 13.64 -22.05 35.84
N ALA A 73 14.21 -20.96 35.34
CA ALA A 73 15.64 -20.67 35.36
C ALA A 73 15.91 -19.18 35.62
N PRO A 74 15.64 -18.69 36.84
CA PRO A 74 15.71 -17.26 37.15
C PRO A 74 17.13 -16.68 37.02
N HIS A 75 18.16 -17.50 37.23
CA HIS A 75 19.57 -17.12 37.05
C HIS A 75 19.92 -16.75 35.60
N ASN A 76 19.10 -17.16 34.62
CA ASN A 76 19.28 -16.83 33.20
C ASN A 76 18.40 -15.67 32.72
N ALA A 77 17.65 -15.00 33.61
CA ALA A 77 16.66 -14.00 33.22
C ALA A 77 17.24 -12.89 32.34
N GLY A 78 18.40 -12.32 32.70
CA GLY A 78 19.03 -11.28 31.88
C GLY A 78 19.45 -11.76 30.48
N ARG A 79 19.82 -13.03 30.34
CA ARG A 79 20.15 -13.63 29.04
C ARG A 79 18.92 -13.87 28.18
N LEU A 80 17.82 -14.29 28.80
CA LEU A 80 16.54 -14.51 28.12
C LEU A 80 15.96 -13.17 27.64
N GLN A 81 15.99 -12.13 28.48
CA GLN A 81 15.55 -10.78 28.13
C GLN A 81 16.37 -10.23 26.96
N PHE A 82 17.70 -10.38 27.01
CA PHE A 82 18.55 -9.94 25.90
C PHE A 82 18.19 -10.63 24.58
N VAL A 83 17.87 -11.93 24.58
CA VAL A 83 17.46 -12.64 23.37
C VAL A 83 16.11 -12.12 22.86
N ALA A 84 15.14 -11.91 23.75
CA ALA A 84 13.84 -11.37 23.40
C ALA A 84 13.92 -9.95 22.83
N ASP A 85 14.74 -9.10 23.43
CA ASP A 85 14.97 -7.72 22.97
C ASP A 85 15.61 -7.72 21.58
N ARG A 86 16.65 -8.54 21.35
CA ARG A 86 17.32 -8.64 20.04
C ARG A 86 16.40 -9.19 18.95
N TYR A 87 15.52 -10.13 19.29
CA TYR A 87 14.53 -10.66 18.36
C TYR A 87 13.48 -9.60 17.99
N THR A 88 12.97 -8.89 19.00
CA THR A 88 12.02 -7.79 18.82
C THR A 88 12.61 -6.67 17.95
N GLU A 89 13.87 -6.30 18.21
CA GLU A 89 14.62 -5.33 17.43
C GLU A 89 14.76 -5.77 15.96
N ALA A 90 15.10 -7.05 15.71
CA ALA A 90 15.23 -7.58 14.35
C ALA A 90 13.90 -7.55 13.58
N ILE A 91 12.79 -7.90 14.25
CA ILE A 91 11.45 -7.81 13.69
C ILE A 91 11.09 -6.36 13.35
N ALA A 92 11.32 -5.43 14.28
CA ALA A 92 11.04 -4.01 14.07
C ALA A 92 11.85 -3.44 12.89
N HIS A 93 13.14 -3.78 12.80
CA HIS A 93 13.99 -3.42 11.67
C HIS A 93 13.42 -3.93 10.35
N ARG A 94 12.99 -5.20 10.32
CA ARG A 94 12.44 -5.79 9.10
C ARG A 94 11.12 -5.17 8.68
N ALA A 95 10.25 -4.82 9.62
CA ALA A 95 9.01 -4.10 9.36
C ALA A 95 9.26 -2.70 8.77
N VAL A 96 10.24 -1.98 9.31
CA VAL A 96 10.64 -0.66 8.80
C VAL A 96 11.24 -0.75 7.40
N GLU A 97 12.11 -1.73 7.14
CA GLU A 97 12.64 -1.98 5.80
C GLU A 97 11.53 -2.27 4.79
N LEU A 98 10.57 -3.13 5.17
CA LEU A 98 9.43 -3.47 4.32
C LEU A 98 8.63 -2.22 3.96
N GLY A 99 8.35 -1.36 4.94
CA GLY A 99 7.66 -0.08 4.73
C GLY A 99 8.40 0.83 3.73
N ARG A 100 9.73 0.90 3.81
CA ARG A 100 10.56 1.71 2.89
C ARG A 100 10.65 1.13 1.48
N THR A 101 10.62 -0.19 1.33
CA THR A 101 10.65 -0.84 0.00
C THR A 101 9.31 -0.74 -0.74
N LEU A 102 8.23 -0.49 -0.01
CA LEU A 102 6.88 -0.44 -0.57
C LEU A 102 6.42 0.99 -0.87
N SER A 103 6.95 2.00 -0.16
CA SER A 103 6.79 3.43 -0.49
C SER A 103 7.54 3.82 -1.76
#